data_AF-A0A6B3HXG4-F1
#
_entry.id   AF-A0A6B3HXG4-F1
#
_cell.length_a   1.000
_cell.length_b   1.000
_cell.length_c   1.000
_cell.angle_alpha   90.00
_cell.angle_beta   90.00
_cell.angle_gamma   90.00
#
_symmetry.space_group_name_H-M   'P 1'
#
loop_
_entity.id
_entity.type
_entity.pdbx_description
1 polymer ?
#
loop_
_entity_poly.entity_id
_entity_poly.type
_entity_poly.pdbx_seq_one_letter_code
_entity_poly.pdbx_strand_id
1 'polypeptide(L)'
;FEEAHSHATSHLLLPENPGLLAGGGTGSDASVLVLVDDEFSTGNTVLNTIRALHESHPRERYVIVALVDMRSAGDRDRLTAFAAEIGARVDLVTRSSGTVTLPEGVLERGQALVAAQEA
;
A
#
# COMPACT_ATOMS: atom_id res chain seq x y z
N PHE A 1 -3.47 -7.33 8.67
CA PHE A 1 -3.94 -6.06 9.28
C PHE A 1 -5.36 -5.81 8.82
N GLU A 2 -6.06 -4.86 9.44
CA GLU A 2 -7.43 -4.48 9.05
C GLU A 2 -7.44 -3.24 8.16
N GLU A 3 -8.24 -3.26 7.10
CA GLU A 3 -8.40 -2.11 6.21
C GLU A 3 -9.84 -1.84 5.79
N ALA A 4 -10.20 -0.56 5.69
CA ALA A 4 -11.58 -0.10 5.55
C ALA A 4 -12.15 -0.15 4.12
N HIS A 5 -11.45 -0.74 3.14
CA HIS A 5 -11.81 -0.58 1.71
C HIS A 5 -11.85 -1.85 0.87
N SER A 6 -12.08 -3.03 1.48
CA SER A 6 -12.35 -4.26 0.73
C SER A 6 -13.49 -5.03 1.39
N HIS A 7 -14.28 -5.77 0.60
CA HIS A 7 -15.30 -6.71 1.08
C HIS A 7 -14.75 -7.75 2.08
N ALA A 8 -13.42 -7.88 2.18
CA ALA A 8 -12.70 -8.49 3.29
C ALA A 8 -11.85 -7.43 4.02
N THR A 9 -12.23 -7.07 5.25
CA THR A 9 -11.46 -6.14 6.09
C THR A 9 -10.12 -6.73 6.53
N SER A 10 -10.02 -8.06 6.59
CA SER A 10 -8.83 -8.79 7.01
C SER A 10 -7.86 -9.05 5.86
N HIS A 11 -6.63 -8.57 6.00
CA HIS A 11 -5.52 -8.88 5.09
C HIS A 11 -4.56 -9.87 5.75
N LEU A 12 -4.34 -11.02 5.11
CA LEU A 12 -3.43 -12.08 5.55
C LEU A 12 -2.15 -12.08 4.70
N LEU A 13 -1.01 -12.25 5.34
CA LEU A 13 0.27 -12.52 4.68
C LEU A 13 0.55 -14.02 4.84
N LEU A 14 0.53 -14.76 3.73
CA LEU A 14 0.61 -16.23 3.71
C LEU A 14 1.82 -16.69 2.91
N PRO A 15 3.06 -16.48 3.40
CA PRO A 15 4.23 -17.01 2.72
C PRO A 15 4.24 -18.53 2.80
N GLU A 16 4.55 -19.20 1.68
CA GLU A 16 4.70 -20.66 1.62
C GLU A 16 5.76 -21.16 2.61
N ASN A 17 6.84 -20.37 2.78
CA ASN A 17 7.85 -20.57 3.80
C ASN A 17 7.58 -19.65 5.00
N PRO A 18 7.20 -20.17 6.18
CA PRO A 18 7.00 -19.35 7.38
C PRO A 18 8.26 -18.58 7.82
N GLY A 19 9.45 -19.08 7.49
CA GLY A 19 10.73 -18.44 7.77
C GLY A 19 11.10 -17.31 6.80
N LEU A 20 10.31 -17.08 5.74
CA LEU A 20 10.60 -16.06 4.72
C LEU A 20 10.81 -14.68 5.34
N LEU A 21 9.98 -14.32 6.32
CA LEU A 21 10.05 -13.03 7.01
C LEU A 21 10.98 -13.07 8.23
N ALA A 22 11.20 -14.25 8.83
CA ALA A 22 12.07 -14.43 9.99
C ALA A 22 13.57 -14.32 9.64
N GLY A 23 13.93 -14.41 8.36
CA GLY A 23 15.29 -14.25 7.87
C GLY A 23 15.80 -12.81 7.99
N GLY A 24 16.39 -12.48 9.14
CA GLY A 24 17.46 -11.49 9.23
C GLY A 24 18.76 -12.15 8.81
N GLY A 25 18.94 -12.38 7.51
CA GLY A 25 20.21 -12.87 6.97
C GLY A 25 21.35 -11.96 7.42
N THR A 26 22.44 -12.55 7.88
CA THR A 26 23.67 -11.85 8.24
C THR A 26 24.37 -11.36 6.96
N GLY A 27 23.84 -10.27 6.40
CA GLY A 27 24.31 -9.65 5.16
C GLY A 27 23.35 -8.56 4.69
N SER A 28 23.84 -7.60 3.89
CA SER A 28 23.10 -6.41 3.43
C SER A 28 21.77 -6.70 2.72
N ASP A 29 21.59 -7.90 2.18
CA ASP A 29 20.43 -8.27 1.34
C ASP A 29 19.18 -8.69 2.14
N ALA A 30 19.31 -8.97 3.45
CA ALA A 30 18.14 -9.27 4.30
C ALA A 30 17.43 -8.02 4.84
N SER A 31 17.93 -6.83 4.49
CA SER A 31 17.44 -5.54 5.00
C SER A 31 16.36 -4.90 4.11
N VAL A 32 16.16 -5.41 2.90
CA VAL A 32 15.25 -4.85 1.89
C VAL A 32 14.04 -5.76 1.67
N LEU A 33 12.84 -5.21 1.83
CA LEU A 33 11.61 -5.88 1.42
C LEU A 33 10.98 -5.16 0.23
N VAL A 34 10.65 -5.93 -0.82
CA VAL A 34 9.97 -5.41 -2.01
C VAL A 34 8.50 -5.82 -1.97
N LEU A 35 7.61 -4.84 -2.07
CA LEU A 35 6.15 -5.02 -2.20
C LEU A 35 5.74 -4.63 -3.61
N VAL A 36 5.03 -5.51 -4.30
CA VAL A 36 4.64 -5.32 -5.71
C VAL A 36 3.12 -5.26 -5.79
N ASP A 37 2.61 -4.24 -6.47
CA ASP A 37 1.19 -4.07 -6.75
C ASP A 37 0.99 -3.60 -8.20
N ASP A 38 -0.25 -3.60 -8.70
CA ASP A 38 -0.56 -3.04 -10.02
C ASP A 38 -0.67 -1.51 -9.98
N GLU A 39 -1.30 -0.94 -8.96
CA GLU A 39 -1.45 0.50 -8.78
C GLU A 39 -1.11 1.00 -7.37
N PHE A 40 -0.79 2.30 -7.28
CA PHE A 40 -0.58 2.97 -6.02
C PHE A 40 -1.48 4.21 -5.91
N SER A 41 -2.65 4.03 -5.27
CA SER A 41 -3.71 5.04 -5.20
C SER A 41 -3.57 5.97 -3.97
N THR A 42 -4.25 5.71 -2.85
CA THR A 42 -4.03 6.44 -1.59
C THR A 42 -2.80 5.94 -0.83
N GLY A 43 -2.36 4.72 -1.16
CA GLY A 43 -1.25 4.02 -0.53
C GLY A 43 -1.55 3.39 0.83
N ASN A 44 -2.76 3.55 1.38
CA ASN A 44 -3.10 3.02 2.72
C ASN A 44 -2.79 1.53 2.85
N THR A 45 -3.12 0.71 1.84
CA THR A 45 -2.94 -0.75 1.89
C THR A 45 -1.50 -1.15 2.08
N VAL A 46 -0.61 -0.54 1.30
CA VAL A 46 0.81 -0.83 1.44
C VAL A 46 1.36 -0.28 2.75
N LEU A 47 0.91 0.90 3.20
CA LEU A 47 1.40 1.50 4.44
C LEU A 47 1.03 0.64 5.66
N ASN A 48 -0.21 0.16 5.71
CA ASN A 48 -0.69 -0.73 6.75
C ASN A 48 0.00 -2.10 6.69
N THR A 49 0.28 -2.60 5.47
CA THR A 49 1.08 -3.80 5.26
C THR A 49 2.49 -3.64 5.83
N ILE A 50 3.17 -2.56 5.45
CA ILE A 50 4.53 -2.26 5.92
C ILE A 50 4.53 -2.12 7.44
N ARG A 51 3.56 -1.43 8.04
CA ARG A 51 3.47 -1.25 9.49
C ARG A 51 3.39 -2.59 10.21
N ALA A 52 2.45 -3.45 9.82
CA ALA A 52 2.29 -4.77 10.43
C ALA A 52 3.54 -5.66 10.26
N LEU A 53 4.21 -5.55 9.11
CA LEU A 53 5.47 -6.23 8.85
C LEU A 53 6.61 -5.66 9.70
N HIS A 54 6.70 -4.34 9.82
CA HIS A 54 7.77 -3.67 10.54
C HIS A 54 7.71 -3.94 12.05
N GLU A 55 6.50 -4.01 12.62
CA GLU A 55 6.29 -4.33 14.04
C GLU A 55 6.81 -5.73 14.42
N SER A 56 6.73 -6.69 13.50
CA SER A 56 7.11 -8.09 13.75
C SER A 56 8.49 -8.45 13.20
N HIS A 57 8.88 -7.84 12.08
CA HIS A 57 10.07 -8.14 11.29
C HIS A 57 10.62 -6.85 10.64
N PRO A 58 11.22 -5.95 11.44
CA PRO A 58 11.66 -4.64 10.97
C PRO A 58 12.67 -4.76 9.84
N ARG A 59 12.57 -3.84 8.88
CA ARG A 59 13.49 -3.70 7.73
C ARG A 59 14.06 -2.30 7.72
N GLU A 60 15.31 -2.19 7.28
CA GLU A 60 15.95 -0.89 7.06
C GLU A 60 15.37 -0.21 5.81
N ARG A 61 14.89 -1.00 4.85
CA ARG A 61 14.38 -0.52 3.58
C ARG A 61 13.16 -1.29 3.09
N TYR A 62 12.17 -0.54 2.62
CA TYR A 62 11.02 -1.03 1.86
C TYR A 62 11.06 -0.41 0.46
N VAL A 63 10.81 -1.22 -0.55
CA VAL A 63 10.63 -0.77 -1.93
C VAL A 63 9.25 -1.17 -2.39
N ILE A 64 8.43 -0.19 -2.75
CA ILE A 64 7.12 -0.41 -3.35
C ILE A 64 7.31 -0.33 -4.85
N VAL A 65 6.79 -1.32 -5.58
CA VAL A 65 6.81 -1.36 -7.04
C VAL A 65 5.37 -1.39 -7.52
N ALA A 66 4.99 -0.45 -8.37
CA ALA A 66 3.68 -0.42 -8.99
C ALA A 66 3.75 -0.08 -10.48
N LEU A 67 2.75 -0.45 -11.27
CA LEU A 67 2.69 -0.03 -12.66
C LEU A 67 2.37 1.47 -12.75
N VAL A 68 1.49 1.98 -11.89
CA VAL A 68 1.06 3.39 -11.88
C VAL A 68 1.04 3.99 -10.48
N ASP A 69 1.59 5.20 -10.31
CA ASP A 69 1.42 6.04 -9.11
C ASP A 69 0.30 7.06 -9.36
N MET A 70 -0.81 6.93 -8.63
CA MET A 70 -2.00 7.77 -8.75
C MET A 70 -2.20 8.72 -7.57
N ARG A 71 -1.22 8.80 -6.66
CA ARG A 71 -1.31 9.58 -5.42
C ARG A 71 -1.53 11.06 -5.66
N SER A 72 -2.33 11.65 -4.78
CA SER A 72 -2.37 13.10 -4.60
C SER A 72 -1.06 13.62 -3.98
N ALA A 73 -0.87 14.93 -3.92
CA ALA A 73 0.25 15.52 -3.18
C ALA A 73 0.19 15.12 -1.68
N GLY A 74 -1.00 15.14 -1.07
CA GLY A 74 -1.16 14.78 0.34
C GLY A 74 -0.82 13.31 0.64
N ASP A 75 -1.10 12.39 -0.28
CA ASP A 75 -0.73 10.98 -0.11
C ASP A 75 0.79 10.76 -0.27
N ARG A 76 1.48 11.60 -1.05
CA ARG A 76 2.95 11.60 -1.12
C ARG A 76 3.56 12.05 0.20
N ASP A 77 3.06 13.15 0.77
CA ASP A 77 3.51 13.64 2.08
C ASP A 77 3.26 12.62 3.18
N ARG A 78 2.12 11.91 3.13
CA ARG A 78 1.80 10.83 4.08
C ARG A 78 2.82 9.69 4.01
N LEU A 79 3.27 9.29 2.82
CA LEU A 79 4.33 8.28 2.67
C LEU A 79 5.65 8.75 3.30
N THR A 80 6.03 10.01 3.07
CA THR A 80 7.25 10.59 3.65
C THR A 80 7.19 10.63 5.17
N ALA A 81 6.06 11.07 5.74
CA ALA A 81 5.84 11.10 7.17
C ALA A 81 5.87 9.68 7.77
N PHE A 82 5.24 8.72 7.10
CA PHE A 82 5.24 7.31 7.50
C PHE A 82 6.66 6.72 7.54
N ALA A 83 7.49 6.98 6.52
CA ALA A 83 8.86 6.49 6.49
C ALA A 83 9.69 7.01 7.67
N ALA A 84 9.50 8.29 8.02
CA ALA A 84 10.12 8.90 9.20
C ALA A 84 9.59 8.29 10.51
N GLU A 85 8.28 8.04 10.60
CA GLU A 85 7.63 7.43 11.76
C GLU A 85 8.22 6.05 12.11
N ILE A 86 8.43 5.20 11.10
CA ILE A 86 8.97 3.84 11.32
C ILE A 86 10.51 3.79 11.33
N GLY A 87 11.20 4.91 11.09
CA GLY A 87 12.66 4.95 11.06
C GLY A 87 13.28 4.10 9.94
N ALA A 88 12.57 3.88 8.84
CA ALA A 88 13.02 3.06 7.71
C ALA A 88 12.94 3.84 6.39
N ARG A 89 13.80 3.48 5.44
CA ARG A 89 13.72 4.02 4.09
C ARG A 89 12.55 3.38 3.34
N VAL A 90 11.70 4.18 2.73
CA VAL A 90 10.61 3.69 1.86
C VAL A 90 10.73 4.35 0.49
N ASP A 91 11.08 3.55 -0.53
CA ASP A 91 11.13 4.00 -1.92
C ASP A 91 9.88 3.53 -2.68
N LEU A 92 9.42 4.33 -3.65
CA LEU A 92 8.43 3.92 -4.63
C LEU A 92 9.06 3.94 -6.03
N VAL A 93 8.88 2.85 -6.78
CA VAL A 93 9.28 2.71 -8.17
C VAL A 93 8.03 2.45 -9.00
N THR A 94 7.72 3.33 -9.95
CA THR A 94 6.60 3.13 -10.87
C THR A 94 6.97 3.35 -12.33
N ARG A 95 6.20 2.71 -13.22
CA ARG A 95 6.36 2.89 -14.67
C ARG A 95 5.68 4.17 -15.16
N SER A 96 4.52 4.50 -14.62
CA SER A 96 3.72 5.67 -14.97
C SER A 96 3.28 6.43 -13.72
N SER A 97 2.92 7.71 -13.88
CA SER A 97 2.28 8.50 -12.83
C SER A 97 1.13 9.32 -13.38
N GLY A 98 0.12 9.57 -12.56
CA GLY A 98 -1.06 10.35 -12.90
C GLY A 98 -1.86 10.73 -11.65
N THR A 99 -3.01 11.35 -11.86
CA THR A 99 -3.97 11.66 -10.78
C THR A 99 -5.37 11.51 -11.31
N VAL A 100 -6.28 10.94 -10.51
CA VAL A 100 -7.71 10.93 -10.81
C VAL A 100 -8.39 12.03 -10.02
N THR A 101 -9.15 12.87 -10.71
CA THR A 101 -10.04 13.85 -10.10
C THR A 101 -11.46 13.35 -10.23
N LEU A 102 -12.13 13.18 -9.11
CA LEU A 102 -13.53 12.81 -9.07
C LEU A 102 -14.39 14.06 -9.28
N PRO A 103 -15.29 14.09 -10.27
CA PRO A 103 -16.22 15.20 -10.45
C PRO A 103 -17.14 15.36 -9.23
N GLU A 104 -17.62 16.57 -9.01
CA GLU A 104 -18.62 16.84 -7.96
C GLU A 104 -19.85 15.94 -8.13
N GLY A 105 -20.37 15.43 -7.02
CA GLY A 105 -21.56 14.59 -7.01
C GLY A 105 -21.39 13.21 -7.69
N VAL A 106 -20.16 12.74 -7.94
CA VAL A 106 -19.96 11.46 -8.65
C VAL A 106 -20.45 10.27 -7.84
N LEU A 107 -20.34 10.31 -6.51
CA LEU A 107 -20.74 9.21 -5.63
C LEU A 107 -22.27 9.07 -5.63
N GLU A 108 -22.98 10.18 -5.45
CA GLU A 108 -24.43 10.26 -5.45
C GLU A 108 -25.00 9.79 -6.80
N ARG A 109 -24.39 10.24 -7.91
CA ARG A 109 -24.76 9.80 -9.26
C ARG A 109 -24.51 8.32 -9.48
N GLY A 110 -23.39 7.79 -8.98
CA GLY A 110 -23.07 6.37 -9.04
C GLY A 110 -24.09 5.51 -8.29
N GLN A 111 -24.44 5.91 -7.06
CA GLN A 111 -25.44 5.23 -6.25
C GLN A 111 -26.82 5.23 -6.91
N ALA A 112 -27.25 6.38 -7.47
CA ALA A 112 -28.52 6.49 -8.18
C ALA A 112 -28.58 5.56 -9.40
N LEU A 113 -27.47 5.41 -10.14
CA LEU A 113 -27.39 4.49 -11.29
C LEU A 113 -27.52 3.02 -10.86
N VAL A 114 -26.83 2.60 -9.81
CA VAL A 114 -26.91 1.23 -9.28
C VAL A 114 -28.36 0.89 -8.89
N ALA A 115 -29.00 1.77 -8.10
CA ALA A 115 -30.38 1.58 -7.68
C ALA A 115 -31.37 1.46 -8.85
N ALA A 116 -31.12 2.18 -9.96
CA ALA A 116 -31.95 2.11 -11.15
C ALA A 116 -31.77 0.83 -11.99
N GLN A 117 -30.65 0.10 -11.85
CA GLN A 117 -30.40 -1.15 -12.56
C GLN A 117 -30.82 -2.40 -11.77
N GLU A 118 -30.93 -2.29 -10.45
CA GLU A 118 -31.37 -3.37 -9.56
C GLU A 118 -32.89 -3.42 -9.33
N ALA A 119 -33.64 -2.45 -9.89
CA ALA A 119 -35.10 -2.36 -9.84
C ALA A 119 -35.77 -3.05 -11.03
#